data_AF-A0A9E4KEU1-F1
#
_entry.id   AF-A0A9E4KEU1-F1
#
_cell.length_a   1.000
_cell.length_b   1.000
_cell.length_c   1.000
_cell.angle_alpha   90.00
_cell.angle_beta   90.00
_cell.angle_gamma   90.00
#
_symmetry.space_group_name_H-M   'P 1'
#
loop_
_entity.id
_entity.type
_entity.pdbx_description
1 polymer ?
#
loop_
_entity_poly.entity_id
_entity_poly.type
_entity_poly.pdbx_seq_one_letter_code
_entity_poly.pdbx_strand_id
1 'polypeptide(L)'
;MRRPPTVAPMLVLVGLACWAVACGDGATEPPPPDPPRATTVTVAPATASLTARGDTVRLTAEVHDQNGNLMEGATVFWSSSDTTVAEVDASGLATAAGAGTATITAAAGSASGSTTVTVVQAVSAVAVAPAADTLFVGDTLRLVAEAFDANGHRVAGAEFTWESSDASVATV
;
A
#
# COMPACT_ATOMS: atom_id res chain seq x y z
N MET A 1 -68.91 -27.33 -70.61
CA MET A 1 -68.96 -27.71 -69.18
C MET A 1 -69.61 -26.54 -68.44
N ARG A 2 -70.93 -26.55 -68.24
CA ARG A 2 -71.67 -26.93 -67.01
C ARG A 2 -71.41 -26.03 -65.78
N ARG A 3 -72.37 -25.10 -65.59
CA ARG A 3 -73.09 -24.69 -64.36
C ARG A 3 -72.54 -23.56 -63.45
N PRO A 4 -73.46 -22.78 -62.79
CA PRO A 4 -73.33 -21.37 -62.40
C PRO A 4 -73.28 -21.19 -60.85
N PRO A 5 -73.52 -20.01 -60.22
CA PRO A 5 -73.04 -19.63 -58.89
C PRO A 5 -73.91 -20.11 -57.72
N THR A 6 -73.34 -20.18 -56.52
CA THR A 6 -74.09 -20.39 -55.27
C THR A 6 -73.74 -19.30 -54.25
N VAL A 7 -74.71 -18.43 -54.01
CA VAL A 7 -74.83 -17.60 -52.80
C VAL A 7 -75.25 -18.51 -51.65
N ALA A 8 -74.63 -18.37 -50.48
CA ALA A 8 -75.17 -18.85 -49.21
C ALA A 8 -75.06 -17.74 -48.14
N PRO A 9 -75.98 -17.68 -47.16
CA PRO A 9 -76.36 -16.46 -46.47
C PRO A 9 -75.87 -16.39 -45.01
N MET A 10 -75.80 -15.15 -44.51
CA MET A 10 -76.23 -14.68 -43.18
C MET A 10 -75.75 -15.43 -41.93
N LEU A 11 -74.84 -14.81 -41.17
CA LEU A 11 -74.83 -14.91 -39.71
C LEU A 11 -74.60 -13.52 -39.08
N VAL A 12 -75.53 -13.13 -38.22
CA VAL A 12 -75.52 -11.94 -37.36
C VAL A 12 -74.71 -12.26 -36.10
N LEU A 13 -73.80 -11.37 -35.69
CA LEU A 13 -73.27 -11.24 -34.33
C LEU A 13 -73.10 -9.73 -34.09
N VAL A 14 -74.06 -9.05 -33.46
CA VAL A 14 -74.13 -8.76 -32.02
C VAL A 14 -72.78 -8.27 -31.48
N GLY A 15 -72.78 -6.98 -31.10
CA GLY A 15 -71.58 -6.23 -30.79
C GLY A 15 -70.85 -6.69 -29.54
N LEU A 16 -69.60 -6.23 -29.44
CA LEU A 16 -68.92 -6.12 -28.17
C LEU A 16 -68.22 -4.76 -28.16
N ALA A 17 -68.69 -3.88 -27.28
CA ALA A 17 -67.98 -2.67 -26.92
C ALA A 17 -66.62 -3.10 -26.35
N CYS A 18 -65.53 -2.72 -27.04
CA CYS A 18 -64.18 -2.91 -26.53
C CYS A 18 -63.92 -1.81 -25.50
N TRP A 19 -64.37 -2.05 -24.27
CA TRP A 19 -63.96 -1.29 -23.09
C TRP A 19 -63.28 -2.29 -22.15
N ALA A 20 -61.97 -2.40 -22.27
CA ALA A 20 -61.12 -2.91 -21.22
C ALA A 20 -59.98 -1.92 -21.04
N VAL A 21 -60.20 -0.95 -20.14
CA VAL A 21 -59.14 -0.31 -19.39
C VAL A 21 -58.45 -1.43 -18.62
N ALA A 22 -57.21 -1.74 -18.97
CA ALA A 22 -56.33 -2.58 -18.17
C ALA A 22 -55.00 -1.85 -18.02
N CYS A 23 -54.84 -1.37 -16.78
CA CYS A 23 -53.70 -0.84 -16.05
C CYS A 23 -52.37 -0.69 -16.80
N GLY A 24 -51.80 0.52 -16.68
CA GLY A 24 -50.43 0.78 -17.10
C GLY A 24 -49.45 -0.11 -16.36
N ASP A 25 -48.81 -1.02 -17.08
CA ASP A 25 -47.52 -1.57 -16.70
C ASP A 25 -46.45 -0.51 -17.00
N GLY A 26 -46.55 0.62 -16.30
CA GLY A 26 -45.39 1.46 -16.05
C GLY A 26 -44.50 0.71 -15.07
N ALA A 27 -43.93 -0.41 -15.51
CA ALA A 27 -42.80 -1.01 -14.84
C ALA A 27 -41.73 0.06 -14.86
N THR A 28 -41.64 0.83 -13.77
CA THR A 28 -40.54 1.75 -13.54
C THR A 28 -39.30 0.90 -13.57
N GLU A 29 -38.59 0.93 -14.69
CA GLU A 29 -37.29 0.30 -14.80
C GLU A 29 -36.50 0.73 -13.56
N PRO A 30 -35.97 -0.22 -12.77
CA PRO A 30 -35.17 0.14 -11.61
C PRO A 30 -34.07 1.10 -12.08
N PRO A 31 -33.81 2.17 -11.32
CA PRO A 31 -32.78 3.13 -11.72
C PRO A 31 -31.47 2.38 -11.99
N PRO A 32 -30.70 2.79 -13.00
CA PRO A 32 -29.46 2.12 -13.34
C PRO A 32 -28.56 2.06 -12.10
N PRO A 33 -27.82 0.97 -11.89
CA PRO A 33 -26.94 0.84 -10.74
C PRO A 33 -25.88 1.96 -10.75
N ASP A 34 -25.62 2.53 -9.57
CA ASP A 34 -24.59 3.54 -9.40
C ASP A 34 -23.21 3.00 -9.80
N PRO A 35 -22.35 3.80 -10.44
CA PRO A 35 -21.01 3.37 -10.81
C PRO A 35 -20.19 2.99 -9.57
N PRO A 36 -19.27 2.01 -9.67
CA PRO A 36 -18.45 1.60 -8.54
C PRO A 36 -17.53 2.74 -8.10
N ARG A 37 -17.56 3.08 -6.82
CA ARG A 37 -16.76 4.14 -6.22
C ARG A 37 -16.00 3.62 -5.02
N ALA A 38 -14.69 3.89 -4.99
CA ALA A 38 -13.83 3.55 -3.86
C ALA A 38 -14.41 4.11 -2.55
N THR A 39 -14.63 3.20 -1.61
CA THR A 39 -15.23 3.49 -0.30
C THR A 39 -14.31 3.04 0.83
N THR A 40 -13.64 1.91 0.67
CA THR A 40 -12.69 1.37 1.66
C THR A 40 -11.35 1.08 1.01
N VAL A 41 -10.26 1.42 1.68
CA VAL A 41 -8.89 1.07 1.28
C VAL A 41 -8.22 0.39 2.46
N THR A 42 -7.79 -0.86 2.28
CA THR A 42 -7.07 -1.63 3.30
C THR A 42 -5.62 -1.77 2.89
N VAL A 43 -4.68 -1.37 3.75
CA VAL A 43 -3.24 -1.48 3.49
C VAL A 43 -2.65 -2.65 4.27
N ALA A 44 -1.87 -3.48 3.59
CA ALA A 44 -1.12 -4.58 4.19
C ALA A 44 0.38 -4.48 3.86
N PRO A 45 1.26 -4.86 4.80
CA PRO A 45 0.96 -5.15 6.20
C PRO A 45 0.49 -3.90 6.97
N ALA A 46 -0.22 -4.08 8.09
CA ALA A 46 -0.69 -2.97 8.92
C ALA A 46 0.46 -2.24 9.65
N THR A 47 1.56 -2.95 9.89
CA THR A 47 2.81 -2.40 10.38
C THR A 47 4.00 -3.06 9.69
N ALA A 48 5.10 -2.34 9.55
CA ALA A 48 6.37 -2.88 9.08
C ALA A 48 7.53 -2.33 9.92
N SER A 49 8.56 -3.17 10.10
CA SER A 49 9.78 -2.80 10.81
C SER A 49 10.99 -3.05 9.91
N LEU A 50 11.82 -2.03 9.73
CA LEU A 50 13.03 -2.04 8.92
C LEU A 50 14.24 -1.75 9.81
N THR A 51 15.36 -2.42 9.54
CA THR A 51 16.52 -2.42 10.46
C THR A 51 17.76 -1.72 9.93
N ALA A 52 17.80 -1.44 8.64
CA ALA A 52 18.90 -0.74 8.00
C ALA A 52 18.36 0.29 7.01
N ARG A 53 19.15 1.34 6.79
CA ARG A 53 18.84 2.33 5.77
C ARG A 53 18.92 1.66 4.39
N GLY A 54 17.94 1.93 3.54
CA GLY A 54 17.79 1.28 2.23
C GLY A 54 17.03 -0.05 2.27
N ASP A 55 16.66 -0.57 3.45
CA ASP A 55 15.74 -1.71 3.51
C ASP A 55 14.40 -1.33 2.90
N THR A 56 13.74 -2.31 2.26
CA THR A 56 12.47 -2.09 1.58
C THR A 56 11.39 -3.04 2.06
N VAL A 57 10.14 -2.58 2.06
CA VAL A 57 8.95 -3.42 2.27
C VAL A 57 7.93 -3.13 1.19
N ARG A 58 7.34 -4.19 0.64
CA ARG A 58 6.20 -4.07 -0.28
C ARG A 58 4.93 -3.84 0.52
N LEU A 59 4.26 -2.74 0.25
CA LEU A 59 2.91 -2.47 0.72
C LEU A 59 1.91 -2.79 -0.39
N THR A 60 0.77 -3.35 -0.01
CA THR A 60 -0.34 -3.63 -0.92
C THR A 60 -1.59 -2.92 -0.41
N ALA A 61 -2.38 -2.36 -1.33
CA ALA A 61 -3.65 -1.72 -1.02
C ALA A 61 -4.80 -2.44 -1.73
N GLU A 62 -5.79 -2.88 -0.97
CA GLU A 62 -7.03 -3.46 -1.48
C GLU A 62 -8.14 -2.42 -1.42
N VAL A 63 -8.75 -2.11 -2.56
CA VAL A 63 -9.79 -1.08 -2.69
C VAL A 63 -11.13 -1.76 -2.90
N HIS A 64 -12.12 -1.40 -2.08
CA HIS A 64 -13.49 -1.91 -2.19
C HIS A 64 -14.49 -0.79 -2.50
N ASP A 65 -15.51 -1.10 -3.29
CA ASP A 65 -16.59 -0.19 -3.67
C ASP A 65 -17.65 -0.02 -2.55
N GLN A 66 -18.69 0.77 -2.81
CA GLN A 66 -19.80 1.00 -1.87
C GLN A 66 -20.62 -0.26 -1.52
N ASN A 67 -20.52 -1.30 -2.34
CA ASN A 67 -21.18 -2.58 -2.16
C ASN A 67 -20.26 -3.63 -1.51
N GLY A 68 -19.01 -3.27 -1.21
CA GLY A 68 -18.00 -4.17 -0.65
C GLY A 68 -17.36 -5.09 -1.67
N ASN A 69 -17.50 -4.83 -2.98
CA ASN A 69 -16.81 -5.59 -4.01
C ASN A 69 -15.39 -5.06 -4.20
N LEU A 70 -14.45 -5.96 -4.49
CA LEU A 70 -13.08 -5.60 -4.84
C LEU A 70 -13.04 -4.82 -6.16
N MET A 71 -12.35 -3.68 -6.17
CA MET A 71 -12.11 -2.86 -7.36
C MET A 71 -10.75 -3.20 -7.97
N GLU A 72 -10.70 -4.18 -8.86
CA GLU A 72 -9.47 -4.51 -9.59
C GLU A 72 -9.01 -3.34 -10.47
N GLY A 73 -7.73 -2.99 -10.41
CA GLY A 73 -7.16 -1.89 -11.19
C GLY A 73 -7.49 -0.48 -10.68
N ALA A 74 -8.04 -0.36 -9.47
CA ALA A 74 -8.21 0.95 -8.84
C ALA A 74 -6.85 1.68 -8.74
N THR A 75 -6.82 2.94 -9.16
CA THR A 75 -5.61 3.78 -9.04
C THR A 75 -5.44 4.18 -7.57
N VAL A 76 -4.29 3.81 -7.00
CA VAL A 76 -3.91 4.12 -5.63
C VAL A 76 -2.78 5.14 -5.62
N PHE A 77 -2.95 6.19 -4.83
CA PHE A 77 -1.93 7.20 -4.58
C PHE A 77 -1.30 6.97 -3.21
N TRP A 78 0.03 6.83 -3.18
CA TRP A 78 0.79 6.62 -1.96
C TRP A 78 1.43 7.92 -1.48
N SER A 79 1.47 8.12 -0.18
CA SER A 79 2.19 9.23 0.46
C SER A 79 2.79 8.79 1.79
N SER A 80 3.90 9.43 2.17
CA SER A 80 4.54 9.26 3.48
C SER A 80 4.33 10.51 4.33
N SER A 81 4.13 10.32 5.64
CA SER A 81 4.12 11.43 6.59
C SER A 81 5.51 12.05 6.78
N ASP A 82 6.58 11.29 6.57
CA ASP A 82 7.96 11.74 6.72
C ASP A 82 8.89 10.97 5.77
N THR A 83 9.31 11.63 4.69
CA THR A 83 10.22 11.06 3.68
C THR A 83 11.65 10.93 4.18
N THR A 84 12.03 11.62 5.27
CA THR A 84 13.36 11.47 5.87
C THR A 84 13.49 10.16 6.65
N VAL A 85 12.36 9.55 7.04
CA VAL A 85 12.28 8.25 7.71
C VAL A 85 11.97 7.14 6.71
N ALA A 86 10.89 7.27 5.93
CA ALA A 86 10.51 6.28 4.93
C ALA A 86 9.91 6.94 3.68
N GLU A 87 10.45 6.59 2.51
CA GLU A 87 9.90 6.98 1.22
C GLU A 87 9.01 5.87 0.66
N VAL A 88 7.99 6.19 -0.11
CA VAL A 88 7.14 5.21 -0.79
C VAL A 88 6.99 5.59 -2.26
N ASP A 89 7.14 4.62 -3.15
CA ASP A 89 6.95 4.84 -4.59
C ASP A 89 5.49 4.67 -5.03
N ALA A 90 5.19 4.97 -6.29
CA ALA A 90 3.85 4.84 -6.85
C ALA A 90 3.34 3.38 -6.90
N SER A 91 4.23 2.40 -6.77
CA SER A 91 3.88 0.98 -6.74
C SER A 91 3.62 0.46 -5.31
N GLY A 92 3.82 1.29 -4.28
CA GLY A 92 3.72 0.89 -2.88
C GLY A 92 4.98 0.23 -2.34
N LEU A 93 6.15 0.43 -2.96
CA LEU A 93 7.42 0.01 -2.36
C LEU A 93 7.89 1.08 -1.38
N ALA A 94 7.86 0.76 -0.09
CA ALA A 94 8.40 1.64 0.94
C ALA A 94 9.89 1.34 1.18
N THR A 95 10.71 2.38 1.26
CA THR A 95 12.18 2.32 1.45
C THR A 95 12.57 3.12 2.68
N ALA A 96 13.38 2.53 3.56
CA ALA A 96 13.93 3.21 4.74
C ALA A 96 14.95 4.28 4.35
N ALA A 97 14.71 5.52 4.73
CA ALA A 97 15.60 6.66 4.50
C ALA A 97 16.38 7.06 5.77
N GLY A 98 15.81 6.85 6.96
CA GLY A 98 16.39 7.23 8.24
C GLY A 98 15.66 6.59 9.41
N ALA A 99 16.26 6.62 10.61
CA ALA A 99 15.66 6.05 11.81
C ALA A 99 14.46 6.90 12.30
N GLY A 100 13.38 6.23 12.71
CA GLY A 100 12.17 6.89 13.18
C GLY A 100 10.91 6.08 12.87
N THR A 101 9.75 6.74 12.93
CA THR A 101 8.46 6.16 12.56
C THR A 101 7.77 7.07 11.55
N ALA A 102 7.28 6.49 10.45
CA ALA A 102 6.49 7.17 9.44
C ALA A 102 5.18 6.43 9.19
N THR A 103 4.11 7.19 8.93
CA THR A 103 2.83 6.65 8.50
C THR A 103 2.74 6.75 6.98
N ILE A 104 2.54 5.63 6.32
CA ILE A 104 2.32 5.56 4.87
C ILE A 104 0.82 5.47 4.60
N THR A 105 0.31 6.32 3.72
CA THR A 105 -1.12 6.40 3.37
C THR A 105 -1.33 6.01 1.92
N ALA A 106 -2.32 5.15 1.68
CA ALA A 106 -2.84 4.80 0.36
C ALA A 106 -4.20 5.46 0.17
N ALA A 107 -4.40 6.21 -0.90
CA ALA A 107 -5.66 6.88 -1.22
C ALA A 107 -6.19 6.43 -2.58
N ALA A 108 -7.49 6.16 -2.66
CA ALA A 108 -8.21 5.86 -3.90
C ALA A 108 -9.53 6.65 -3.90
N GLY A 109 -9.64 7.65 -4.79
CA GLY A 109 -10.79 8.57 -4.79
C GLY A 109 -10.88 9.35 -3.49
N SER A 110 -11.99 9.20 -2.74
CA SER A 110 -12.13 9.80 -1.40
C SER A 110 -11.81 8.84 -0.26
N ALA A 111 -11.49 7.58 -0.56
CA ALA A 111 -11.20 6.57 0.44
C ALA A 111 -9.69 6.51 0.68
N SER A 112 -9.30 6.21 1.91
CA SER A 112 -7.89 6.09 2.28
C SER A 112 -7.68 5.05 3.36
N GLY A 113 -6.53 4.39 3.33
CA GLY A 113 -6.03 3.49 4.36
C GLY A 113 -4.58 3.82 4.68
N SER A 114 -4.08 3.38 5.83
CA SER A 114 -2.72 3.67 6.25
C SER A 114 -2.04 2.49 6.93
N THR A 115 -0.71 2.54 6.97
CA THR A 115 0.16 1.60 7.67
C THR A 115 1.29 2.35 8.35
N THR A 116 1.82 1.79 9.44
CA THR A 116 2.94 2.37 10.17
C THR A 116 4.23 1.65 9.83
N VAL A 117 5.24 2.41 9.37
CA VAL A 117 6.59 1.91 9.11
C VAL A 117 7.52 2.45 10.19
N THR A 118 8.17 1.54 10.92
CA THR A 118 9.18 1.87 11.92
C THR A 118 10.55 1.47 11.41
N VAL A 119 11.50 2.40 11.43
CA VAL A 119 12.89 2.18 11.03
C VAL A 119 13.78 2.33 12.26
N VAL A 120 14.45 1.25 12.63
CA VAL A 120 15.44 1.25 13.71
C VAL A 120 16.77 0.86 13.11
N GLN A 121 17.71 1.80 13.02
CA GLN A 121 19.02 1.49 12.43
C GLN A 121 19.84 0.63 13.39
N ALA A 122 19.87 -0.68 13.15
CA ALA A 122 20.60 -1.64 13.95
C ALA A 122 22.07 -1.72 13.53
N VAL A 123 22.98 -1.73 14.50
CA VAL A 123 24.41 -1.94 14.23
C VAL A 123 24.64 -3.40 13.84
N SER A 124 25.25 -3.60 12.68
CA SER A 124 25.66 -4.92 12.18
C SER A 124 27.17 -5.08 12.12
N ALA A 125 27.93 -3.99 12.04
CA ALA A 125 29.38 -4.02 11.97
C ALA A 125 29.99 -2.80 12.68
N VAL A 126 31.21 -2.97 13.20
CA VAL A 126 32.03 -1.88 13.75
C VAL A 126 33.40 -1.93 13.09
N ALA A 127 33.87 -0.78 12.61
CA ALA A 127 35.23 -0.63 12.09
C ALA A 127 36.05 0.28 13.01
N VAL A 128 37.30 -0.09 13.25
CA VAL A 128 38.27 0.70 14.01
C VAL A 128 39.40 1.12 13.08
N ALA A 129 39.77 2.40 13.12
CA ALA A 129 40.84 2.97 12.33
C ALA A 129 41.88 3.70 13.22
N PRO A 130 43.19 3.46 13.00
CA PRO A 130 43.75 2.41 12.15
C PRO A 130 43.45 1.01 12.72
N ALA A 131 43.41 0.00 11.84
CA ALA A 131 43.12 -1.39 12.24
C ALA A 131 44.28 -2.04 13.01
N ALA A 132 45.51 -1.58 12.77
CA ALA A 132 46.72 -1.95 13.50
C ALA A 132 47.76 -0.83 13.32
N ASP A 133 48.61 -0.65 14.32
CA ASP A 133 49.75 0.27 14.26
C ASP A 133 50.86 -0.20 15.23
N THR A 134 52.04 0.40 15.10
CA THR A 134 53.19 0.20 15.99
C THR A 134 53.59 1.53 16.62
N LEU A 135 53.67 1.57 17.95
CA LEU A 135 53.99 2.77 18.71
C LEU A 135 55.32 2.62 19.44
N PHE A 136 56.08 3.71 19.56
CA PHE A 136 57.19 3.77 20.50
C PHE A 136 56.67 4.07 21.91
N VAL A 137 57.48 3.75 22.92
CA VAL A 137 57.10 4.01 24.31
C VAL A 137 56.92 5.51 24.54
N GLY A 138 55.75 5.89 25.06
CA GLY A 138 55.35 7.27 25.29
C GLY A 138 54.53 7.91 24.17
N ASP A 139 54.42 7.25 23.01
CA ASP A 139 53.56 7.71 21.92
C ASP A 139 52.08 7.49 22.25
N THR A 140 51.23 8.23 21.56
CA THR A 140 49.78 8.08 21.62
C THR A 140 49.22 7.90 20.22
N LEU A 141 48.24 6.99 20.10
CA LEU A 141 47.50 6.77 18.87
C LEU A 141 46.05 7.16 19.07
N ARG A 142 45.51 7.94 18.14
CA ARG A 142 44.09 8.22 18.10
C ARG A 142 43.39 7.13 17.32
N LEU A 143 42.57 6.35 18.02
CA LEU A 143 41.64 5.40 17.40
C LEU A 143 40.30 6.09 17.10
N VAL A 144 39.67 5.68 16.01
CA VAL A 144 38.31 6.06 15.64
C VAL A 144 37.49 4.79 15.46
N ALA A 145 36.37 4.65 16.17
CA ALA A 145 35.40 3.59 15.95
C ALA A 145 34.16 4.13 15.25
N GLU A 146 33.65 3.34 14.31
CA GLU A 146 32.50 3.70 13.49
C GLU A 146 31.59 2.47 13.35
N ALA A 147 30.30 2.65 13.61
CA ALA A 147 29.30 1.61 13.51
C ALA A 147 28.55 1.71 12.18
N PHE A 148 28.23 0.55 11.60
CA PHE A 148 27.52 0.43 10.33
C PHE A 148 26.34 -0.53 10.47
N ASP A 149 25.26 -0.23 9.75
CA ASP A 149 24.11 -1.13 9.61
C ASP A 149 24.39 -2.25 8.59
N ALA A 150 23.41 -3.16 8.42
CA ALA A 150 23.54 -4.30 7.51
C ALA A 150 23.77 -3.91 6.05
N ASN A 151 23.39 -2.69 5.65
CA ASN A 151 23.57 -2.15 4.31
C ASN A 151 24.81 -1.26 4.20
N GLY A 152 25.66 -1.20 5.25
CA GLY A 152 26.90 -0.44 5.26
C GLY A 152 26.73 1.06 5.47
N HIS A 153 25.54 1.53 5.87
CA HIS A 153 25.36 2.92 6.25
C HIS A 153 25.79 3.14 7.69
N ARG A 154 26.42 4.29 7.97
CA ARG A 154 26.84 4.66 9.32
C ARG A 154 25.64 4.78 10.26
N VAL A 155 25.79 4.22 11.46
CA VAL A 155 24.86 4.40 12.58
C VAL A 155 25.39 5.52 13.45
N ALA A 156 24.77 6.69 13.36
CA ALA A 156 25.16 7.85 14.16
C ALA A 156 24.80 7.66 15.64
N GLY A 157 25.62 8.20 16.54
CA GLY A 157 25.36 8.13 17.98
C GLY A 157 25.60 6.76 18.61
N ALA A 158 26.23 5.83 17.89
CA ALA A 158 26.68 4.57 18.48
C ALA A 158 27.68 4.83 19.61
N GLU A 159 27.45 4.19 20.76
CA GLU A 159 28.36 4.23 21.91
C GLU A 159 29.36 3.09 21.80
N PHE A 160 30.62 3.36 22.17
CA PHE A 160 31.70 2.39 22.11
C PHE A 160 32.38 2.26 23.47
N THR A 161 32.62 1.02 23.88
CA THR A 161 33.45 0.69 25.03
C THR A 161 34.79 0.19 24.52
N TRP A 162 35.87 0.77 25.02
CA TRP A 162 37.24 0.39 24.66
C TRP A 162 37.87 -0.41 25.79
N GLU A 163 38.64 -1.42 25.43
CA GLU A 163 39.41 -2.23 26.36
C GLU A 163 40.76 -2.56 25.75
N SER A 164 41.79 -2.63 26.58
CA SER A 164 43.09 -3.18 26.22
C SER A 164 43.21 -4.59 26.77
N SER A 165 43.65 -5.53 25.95
CA SER A 165 43.94 -6.89 26.40
C SER A 165 45.11 -6.95 27.39
N ASP A 166 45.98 -5.92 27.39
CA ASP A 166 47.07 -5.78 28.34
C ASP A 166 47.31 -4.30 28.68
N ALA A 167 46.64 -3.83 29.75
CA ALA A 167 46.74 -2.46 30.23
C ALA A 167 48.12 -2.10 30.81
N SER A 168 49.01 -3.08 31.05
CA SER A 168 50.39 -2.81 31.47
C SER A 168 51.30 -2.43 30.29
N VAL A 169 50.90 -2.81 29.07
CA VAL A 169 51.61 -2.50 27.83
C VAL A 169 51.03 -1.26 27.16
N ALA A 170 49.69 -1.16 27.07
CA ALA A 170 49.01 -0.02 26.46
C ALA A 170 47.63 0.20 27.09
N THR A 171 47.27 1.46 27.32
CA THR A 171 45.96 1.87 27.88
C THR A 171 45.12 2.60 26.84
N VAL A 172 43.79 2.50 26.96
CA VAL A 172 42.79 3.17 26.09
C VAL A 172 41.89 4.10 26.89
#